data_AF-A0A1E1WE28-F1
#
_entry.id   AF-A0A1E1WE28-F1
#
_cell.length_a   1.000
_cell.length_b   1.000
_cell.length_c   1.000
_cell.angle_alpha   90.00
_cell.angle_beta   90.00
_cell.angle_gamma   90.00
#
_symmetry.space_group_name_H-M   'P 1'
#
loop_
_entity.id
_entity.type
_entity.pdbx_description
1 polymer ?
#
loop_
_entity_poly.entity_id
_entity_poly.type
_entity_poly.pdbx_seq_one_letter_code
_entity_poly.pdbx_strand_id
1 'polypeptide(L)'
;KTGVRCVDCGAACHERCAESFALPCTKYKAPPPQDREREHRATISNSVGTLQSASQQYYEQFSSNVAENRTHEGHLYKRGALLKGWKQRWFVLDSIKHQLRYYDAMEDSHCKGFIDLAEVITVTQAPPAPGPPKKCDDRSFFDLRTSRRTYNFCASDANAAQEWIEKLQACLQ
;
A
#
# COMPACT_ATOMS: atom_id res chain seq x y z
N LYS A 1 -8.93 22.80 -20.50
CA LYS A 1 -7.85 21.87 -20.92
C LYS A 1 -8.40 20.46 -20.79
N THR A 2 -8.81 19.86 -21.91
CA THR A 2 -9.35 18.49 -21.97
C THR A 2 -8.19 17.49 -21.85
N GLY A 3 -8.22 16.66 -20.81
CA GLY A 3 -7.27 15.55 -20.64
C GLY A 3 -7.81 14.30 -21.33
N VAL A 4 -6.93 13.49 -21.93
CA VAL A 4 -7.27 12.20 -22.52
C VAL A 4 -6.87 11.07 -21.56
N ARG A 5 -7.55 9.93 -21.64
CA ARG A 5 -7.28 8.78 -20.76
C ARG A 5 -6.86 7.57 -21.60
N CYS A 6 -5.82 6.88 -21.14
CA CYS A 6 -5.40 5.61 -21.69
C CYS A 6 -6.51 4.57 -21.46
N VAL A 7 -6.86 3.81 -22.49
CA VAL A 7 -7.80 2.70 -22.31
C VAL A 7 -7.12 1.45 -21.75
N ASP A 8 -5.80 1.32 -21.92
CA ASP A 8 -5.05 0.14 -21.51
C ASP A 8 -4.67 0.19 -20.02
N CYS A 9 -4.21 1.34 -19.52
CA CYS A 9 -3.70 1.48 -18.14
C CYS A 9 -4.41 2.54 -17.29
N GLY A 10 -5.37 3.29 -17.85
CA GLY A 10 -6.12 4.32 -17.12
C GLY A 10 -5.35 5.62 -16.85
N ALA A 11 -4.09 5.74 -17.27
CA ALA A 11 -3.30 6.97 -17.13
C ALA A 11 -3.98 8.15 -17.84
N ALA A 12 -4.00 9.31 -17.19
CA ALA A 12 -4.53 10.55 -17.75
C ALA A 12 -3.37 11.47 -18.17
N CYS A 13 -3.41 11.97 -19.41
CA CYS A 13 -2.43 12.91 -19.93
C CYS A 13 -3.11 14.00 -20.76
N HIS A 14 -2.40 15.09 -21.06
CA HIS A 14 -2.94 16.09 -21.98
C HIS A 14 -2.96 15.54 -23.41
N GLU A 15 -3.94 15.98 -24.20
CA GLU A 15 -4.15 15.53 -25.59
C GLU A 15 -2.88 15.64 -26.46
N ARG A 16 -2.11 16.72 -26.31
CA ARG A 16 -0.84 16.94 -27.02
C ARG A 16 0.33 16.07 -26.53
N CYS A 17 0.19 15.44 -25.36
CA CYS A 17 1.24 14.62 -24.75
C CYS A 17 0.96 13.12 -24.91
N ALA A 18 -0.16 12.73 -25.53
CA ALA A 18 -0.60 11.33 -25.64
C ALA A 18 0.33 10.47 -26.49
N GLU A 19 0.84 11.00 -27.61
CA GLU A 19 1.73 10.28 -28.53
C GLU A 19 3.12 10.00 -27.95
N SER A 20 3.52 10.76 -26.91
CA SER A 20 4.82 10.63 -26.26
C SER A 20 4.77 9.82 -24.95
N PHE A 21 3.58 9.38 -24.52
CA PHE A 21 3.39 8.77 -23.21
C PHE A 21 3.51 7.25 -23.26
N ALA A 22 4.55 6.72 -22.61
CA ALA A 22 4.80 5.32 -22.24
C ALA A 22 4.26 4.22 -23.19
N LEU A 23 5.12 3.81 -24.14
CA LEU A 23 5.03 2.51 -24.84
C LEU A 23 5.29 1.40 -23.81
N PRO A 24 4.24 0.91 -23.17
CA PRO A 24 3.53 -0.24 -23.75
C PRO A 24 2.04 -0.01 -24.03
N CYS A 25 1.51 1.19 -23.75
CA CYS A 25 0.10 1.50 -23.91
C CYS A 25 -0.16 2.15 -25.27
N THR A 26 -0.97 1.54 -26.12
CA THR A 26 -1.09 1.94 -27.53
C THR A 26 -2.36 2.74 -27.82
N LYS A 27 -3.27 2.87 -26.85
CA LYS A 27 -4.59 3.46 -27.09
C LYS A 27 -4.98 4.50 -26.04
N TYR A 28 -5.12 5.75 -26.48
CA TYR A 28 -5.71 6.85 -25.71
C TYR A 28 -7.01 7.30 -26.37
N LYS A 29 -8.05 7.57 -25.56
CA LYS A 29 -9.31 8.15 -26.06
C LYS A 29 -9.60 9.47 -25.35
N ALA A 30 -10.17 10.40 -26.11
CA ALA A 30 -10.72 11.64 -25.56
C ALA A 30 -11.98 11.34 -24.73
N PRO A 31 -12.16 12.01 -23.57
CA PRO A 31 -13.41 11.93 -22.84
C PRO A 31 -14.52 12.58 -23.68
N PRO A 32 -15.74 12.02 -23.66
CA PRO A 32 -16.88 12.63 -24.33
C PRO A 32 -17.24 13.98 -23.66
N PRO A 33 -17.78 14.96 -24.41
CA PRO A 33 -18.28 16.19 -23.83
C PRO A 33 -19.45 15.91 -22.89
N GLN A 34 -19.49 16.61 -21.75
CA GLN A 34 -20.54 16.43 -20.74
C GLN A 34 -21.75 17.31 -21.05
N ASP A 35 -22.86 16.70 -21.45
CA ASP A 35 -24.18 17.33 -21.44
C ASP A 35 -24.98 16.94 -20.19
N ARG A 36 -25.74 17.91 -19.67
CA ARG A 36 -26.52 17.82 -18.44
C ARG A 36 -27.93 17.22 -18.67
N GLU A 37 -28.43 16.59 -17.61
CA GLU A 37 -29.85 16.35 -17.20
C GLU A 37 -30.58 15.01 -17.47
N ARG A 38 -31.19 14.52 -16.37
CA ARG A 38 -32.49 13.83 -16.12
C ARG A 38 -32.80 12.39 -16.63
N GLU A 39 -33.01 11.54 -15.63
CA GLU A 39 -34.04 10.49 -15.36
C GLU A 39 -34.64 9.54 -16.43
N HIS A 40 -34.92 8.33 -15.91
CA HIS A 40 -35.96 7.32 -16.22
C HIS A 40 -35.65 6.08 -17.10
N ARG A 41 -35.64 4.94 -16.38
CA ARG A 41 -36.30 3.64 -16.64
C ARG A 41 -35.99 2.81 -17.92
N ALA A 42 -35.28 1.71 -17.64
CA ALA A 42 -35.40 0.32 -18.12
C ALA A 42 -35.61 -0.01 -19.61
N THR A 43 -34.68 -0.76 -20.21
CA THR A 43 -34.97 -1.97 -21.01
C THR A 43 -33.75 -2.90 -21.08
N ILE A 44 -34.00 -4.21 -21.05
CA ILE A 44 -33.03 -5.32 -21.13
C ILE A 44 -32.58 -5.53 -22.58
N SER A 45 -31.30 -5.78 -22.82
CA SER A 45 -30.85 -6.60 -23.97
C SER A 45 -29.50 -7.27 -23.68
N ASN A 46 -29.49 -8.59 -23.82
CA ASN A 46 -28.32 -9.48 -23.66
C ASN A 46 -27.29 -9.25 -24.77
N SER A 47 -26.00 -9.29 -24.44
CA SER A 47 -25.04 -10.23 -25.06
C SER A 47 -23.60 -10.06 -24.55
N VAL A 48 -23.08 -11.18 -24.03
CA VAL A 48 -21.68 -11.65 -23.95
C VAL A 48 -20.55 -10.62 -23.77
N GLY A 49 -19.93 -10.65 -22.58
CA GLY A 49 -18.57 -10.16 -22.39
C GLY A 49 -18.16 -10.01 -20.93
N THR A 50 -17.26 -10.89 -20.48
CA THR A 50 -16.39 -10.68 -19.29
C THR A 50 -16.97 -11.03 -17.91
N LEU A 51 -17.25 -12.31 -17.66
CA LEU A 51 -17.33 -12.87 -16.30
C LEU A 51 -15.97 -12.88 -15.55
N GLN A 52 -14.90 -12.36 -16.17
CA GLN A 52 -13.58 -12.28 -15.54
C GLN A 52 -13.43 -11.11 -14.56
N SER A 53 -14.19 -10.03 -14.72
CA SER A 53 -14.04 -8.84 -13.86
C SER A 53 -14.78 -8.99 -12.53
N ALA A 54 -15.96 -9.62 -12.55
CA ALA A 54 -16.76 -9.80 -11.33
C ALA A 54 -16.07 -10.74 -10.35
N SER A 55 -15.45 -11.83 -10.80
CA SER A 55 -14.70 -12.73 -9.93
C SER A 55 -13.40 -12.11 -9.41
N GLN A 56 -12.69 -11.32 -10.23
CA GLN A 56 -11.50 -10.59 -9.78
C GLN A 56 -11.83 -9.49 -8.77
N GLN A 57 -12.85 -8.68 -9.03
CA GLN A 57 -13.31 -7.65 -8.08
C GLN A 57 -13.92 -8.27 -6.82
N TYR A 58 -14.63 -9.40 -6.94
CA TYR A 58 -15.13 -10.14 -5.79
C TYR A 58 -14.01 -10.78 -4.97
N TYR A 59 -12.96 -11.29 -5.62
CA TYR A 59 -11.80 -11.86 -4.92
C TYR A 59 -10.95 -10.77 -4.25
N GLU A 60 -10.74 -9.62 -4.89
CA GLU A 60 -10.08 -8.46 -4.27
C GLU A 60 -10.88 -7.93 -3.08
N GLN A 61 -12.21 -7.90 -3.19
CA GLN A 61 -13.13 -7.42 -2.14
C GLN A 61 -13.32 -8.44 -0.99
N PHE A 62 -13.09 -9.73 -1.22
CA PHE A 62 -12.98 -10.76 -0.17
C PHE A 62 -11.56 -10.88 0.40
N SER A 63 -10.52 -10.54 -0.37
CA SER A 63 -9.12 -10.63 0.07
C SER A 63 -8.77 -9.57 1.13
N SER A 64 -9.56 -8.50 1.23
CA SER A 64 -9.33 -7.41 2.20
C SER A 64 -9.91 -7.66 3.59
N ASN A 65 -10.83 -8.62 3.76
CA ASN A 65 -11.57 -8.82 5.01
C ASN A 65 -11.21 -10.09 5.79
N VAL A 66 -10.05 -10.69 5.52
CA VAL A 66 -9.60 -11.84 6.31
C VAL A 66 -8.92 -11.32 7.58
N ALA A 67 -9.71 -11.09 8.62
CA ALA A 67 -9.22 -10.79 9.96
C ALA A 67 -8.24 -11.87 10.47
N GLU A 68 -8.38 -13.11 10.00
CA GLU A 68 -7.45 -14.22 10.31
C GLU A 68 -6.03 -14.03 9.74
N ASN A 69 -5.84 -13.17 8.74
CA ASN A 69 -4.53 -12.99 8.08
C ASN A 69 -3.80 -11.72 8.54
N ARG A 70 -4.44 -10.84 9.32
CA ARG A 70 -3.87 -9.59 9.84
C ARG A 70 -3.49 -9.79 11.29
N THR A 71 -2.35 -10.44 11.52
CA THR A 71 -1.96 -10.91 12.86
C THR A 71 -1.53 -9.78 13.79
N HIS A 72 -1.10 -8.65 13.25
CA HIS A 72 -0.82 -7.44 14.01
C HIS A 72 -0.88 -6.20 13.11
N GLU A 73 -1.34 -5.08 13.64
CA GLU A 73 -1.44 -3.82 12.90
C GLU A 73 -1.32 -2.62 13.82
N GLY A 74 -0.86 -1.49 13.28
CA GLY A 74 -0.62 -0.30 14.08
C GLY A 74 0.20 0.76 13.36
N HIS A 75 0.26 1.95 13.97
CA HIS A 75 1.10 3.03 13.47
C HIS A 75 2.56 2.81 13.85
N LEU A 76 3.45 2.88 12.86
CA LEU A 76 4.88 3.00 13.06
C LEU A 76 5.43 4.20 12.31
N TYR A 77 6.41 4.87 12.89
CA TYR A 77 7.26 5.78 12.16
C TYR A 77 8.37 4.97 11.50
N LYS A 78 8.51 5.08 10.18
CA LYS A 78 9.66 4.51 9.46
C LYS A 78 10.62 5.58 9.02
N ARG A 79 11.91 5.29 9.09
CA ARG A 79 12.94 6.15 8.51
C ARG A 79 13.09 5.92 7.01
N GLY A 80 13.15 7.01 6.25
CA GLY A 80 13.42 7.01 4.83
C GLY A 80 14.84 6.51 4.51
N ALA A 81 15.00 5.75 3.42
CA ALA A 81 16.30 5.20 3.05
C ALA A 81 17.28 6.30 2.59
N LEU A 82 16.82 7.18 1.69
CA LEU A 82 17.63 8.25 1.09
C LEU A 82 17.58 9.54 1.92
N LEU A 83 16.38 10.11 2.08
CA LEU A 83 16.21 11.41 2.74
C LEU A 83 16.27 11.36 4.27
N LYS A 84 16.46 10.17 4.86
CA LYS A 84 16.60 9.90 6.31
C LYS A 84 15.55 10.50 7.25
N GLY A 85 14.48 11.11 6.73
CA GLY A 85 13.35 11.63 7.48
C GLY A 85 12.40 10.52 7.93
N TRP A 86 11.66 10.78 9.01
CA TRP A 86 10.67 9.87 9.56
C TRP A 86 9.28 10.14 9.01
N LYS A 87 8.54 9.08 8.70
CA LYS A 87 7.14 9.17 8.28
C LYS A 87 6.30 8.15 9.04
N GLN A 88 5.21 8.61 9.64
CA GLN A 88 4.20 7.73 10.22
C GLN A 88 3.45 7.01 9.10
N ARG A 89 3.27 5.70 9.23
CA ARG A 89 2.51 4.87 8.32
C ARG A 89 1.72 3.84 9.11
N TRP A 90 0.57 3.45 8.58
CA TRP A 90 -0.18 2.32 9.12
C TRP A 90 0.45 1.04 8.59
N PHE A 91 0.90 0.17 9.50
CA PHE A 91 1.51 -1.11 9.17
C PHE A 91 0.56 -2.26 9.46
N VAL A 92 0.61 -3.25 8.59
CA VAL A 92 -0.17 -4.49 8.72
C VAL A 92 0.77 -5.66 8.48
N LEU A 93 0.91 -6.48 9.52
CA LEU A 93 1.62 -7.76 9.46
C LEU A 93 0.66 -8.84 8.94
N ASP A 94 1.07 -9.48 7.86
CA ASP A 94 0.38 -10.63 7.28
C ASP A 94 1.30 -11.84 7.34
N SER A 95 1.07 -12.70 8.34
CA SER A 95 1.90 -13.88 8.56
C SER A 95 1.72 -14.94 7.47
N ILE A 96 0.54 -15.00 6.83
CA ILE A 96 0.25 -16.00 5.81
C ILE A 96 0.90 -15.62 4.48
N LYS A 97 0.77 -14.35 4.08
CA LYS A 97 1.44 -13.83 2.86
C LYS A 97 2.92 -13.54 3.09
N HIS A 98 3.44 -13.68 4.31
CA HIS A 98 4.80 -13.30 4.71
C HIS A 98 5.14 -11.86 4.30
N GLN A 99 4.24 -10.92 4.58
CA GLN A 99 4.42 -9.52 4.20
C GLN A 99 4.14 -8.57 5.36
N LEU A 100 5.02 -7.59 5.53
CA LEU A 100 4.76 -6.40 6.33
C LEU A 100 4.39 -5.25 5.39
N ARG A 101 3.10 -5.00 5.22
CA ARG A 101 2.55 -3.97 4.33
C ARG A 101 2.40 -2.64 5.05
N TYR A 102 2.48 -1.53 4.32
CA TYR A 102 2.22 -0.21 4.88
C TYR A 102 1.42 0.71 3.97
N TYR A 103 0.66 1.61 4.61
CA TYR A 103 -0.34 2.50 4.01
C TYR A 103 -0.12 3.94 4.52
N ASP A 104 -0.63 4.94 3.82
CA ASP A 104 -0.53 6.33 4.31
C ASP A 104 -1.46 6.53 5.53
N ALA A 105 -2.68 5.96 5.49
CA ALA A 105 -3.66 5.91 6.57
C ALA A 105 -4.24 4.49 6.78
N MET A 106 -5.00 4.30 7.86
CA MET A 106 -5.61 3.00 8.20
C MET A 106 -6.71 2.58 7.21
N GLU A 107 -7.45 3.55 6.69
CA GLU A 107 -8.61 3.36 5.81
C GLU A 107 -8.22 3.23 4.33
N ASP A 108 -6.94 3.41 3.99
CA ASP A 108 -6.46 3.32 2.62
C ASP A 108 -6.58 1.90 2.08
N SER A 109 -7.22 1.75 0.92
CA SER A 109 -7.33 0.46 0.23
C SER A 109 -6.02 0.02 -0.45
N HIS A 110 -5.18 0.98 -0.87
CA HIS A 110 -3.97 0.70 -1.64
C HIS A 110 -2.71 0.81 -0.77
N CYS A 111 -1.94 -0.27 -0.71
CA CYS A 111 -0.66 -0.26 -0.01
C CYS A 111 0.35 0.65 -0.74
N LYS A 112 1.16 1.37 0.04
CA LYS A 112 2.26 2.21 -0.46
C LYS A 112 3.50 1.37 -0.76
N GLY A 113 3.60 0.22 -0.12
CA GLY A 113 4.63 -0.78 -0.34
C GLY A 113 4.58 -1.84 0.75
N PHE A 114 5.51 -2.78 0.66
CA PHE A 114 5.63 -3.86 1.61
C PHE A 114 7.09 -4.26 1.81
N ILE A 115 7.34 -4.99 2.88
CA ILE A 115 8.59 -5.68 3.15
C ILE A 115 8.27 -7.17 3.11
N ASP A 116 8.98 -7.89 2.23
CA ASP A 116 8.90 -9.34 2.17
C ASP A 116 9.61 -9.92 3.40
N LEU A 117 8.87 -10.71 4.20
CA LEU A 117 9.41 -11.29 5.42
C LEU A 117 10.41 -12.41 5.12
N ALA A 118 10.38 -13.03 3.93
CA ALA A 118 11.38 -14.00 3.53
C ALA A 118 12.79 -13.40 3.38
N GLU A 119 12.88 -12.08 3.14
CA GLU A 119 14.14 -11.36 3.01
C GLU A 119 14.66 -10.82 4.35
N VAL A 120 13.88 -10.96 5.43
CA VAL A 120 14.23 -10.47 6.75
C VAL A 120 15.20 -11.42 7.42
N ILE A 121 16.33 -10.87 7.85
CA ILE A 121 17.40 -11.61 8.51
C ILE A 121 17.22 -11.54 10.03
N THR A 122 16.91 -10.35 10.57
CA THR A 122 16.73 -10.14 12.01
C THR A 122 15.82 -8.96 12.30
N VAL A 123 15.10 -9.03 13.42
CA VAL A 123 14.39 -7.89 14.03
C VAL A 123 14.88 -7.75 15.47
N THR A 124 15.34 -6.56 15.86
CA THR A 124 15.96 -6.31 17.17
C THR A 124 15.62 -4.94 17.69
N GLN A 125 15.52 -4.79 19.01
CA GLN A 125 15.46 -3.46 19.65
C GLN A 125 16.71 -2.65 19.25
N ALA A 126 16.52 -1.36 19.02
CA ALA A 126 17.55 -0.46 18.54
C ALA A 126 17.65 0.78 19.44
N PRO A 127 18.81 1.43 19.52
CA PRO A 127 18.91 2.75 20.14
C PRO A 127 18.15 3.80 19.30
N PRO A 128 17.79 4.96 19.88
CA PRO A 128 17.15 6.05 19.16
C PRO A 128 17.98 6.50 17.94
N ALA A 129 17.37 6.46 16.77
CA ALA A 129 17.99 6.96 15.55
C ALA A 129 17.77 8.49 15.39
N PRO A 130 18.69 9.23 14.72
CA PRO A 130 18.63 10.69 14.65
C PRO A 130 17.34 11.27 14.04
N GLY A 131 16.95 12.42 14.56
CA GLY A 131 15.76 13.18 14.14
C GLY A 131 14.43 12.46 14.33
N PRO A 132 14.21 11.68 15.41
CA PRO A 132 12.98 10.93 15.57
C PRO A 132 11.77 11.86 15.82
N PRO A 133 10.55 11.33 15.72
CA PRO A 133 9.36 12.06 16.16
C PRO A 133 9.53 12.59 17.59
N LYS A 134 9.06 13.82 17.83
CA LYS A 134 9.05 14.40 19.18
C LYS A 134 8.17 13.50 20.06
N LYS A 135 8.68 13.10 21.23
CA LYS A 135 8.01 12.23 22.25
C LYS A 135 8.14 10.70 22.09
N CYS A 136 9.04 10.16 21.24
CA CYS A 136 9.39 8.73 21.29
C CYS A 136 10.27 8.44 22.54
N ASP A 137 9.94 7.41 23.32
CA ASP A 137 10.81 6.88 24.39
C ASP A 137 11.98 6.09 23.79
N ASP A 138 13.12 6.03 24.51
CA ASP A 138 14.36 5.42 24.01
C ASP A 138 14.21 3.93 23.65
N ARG A 139 13.28 3.23 24.30
CA ARG A 139 13.01 1.80 24.04
C ARG A 139 11.92 1.58 23.00
N SER A 140 11.39 2.64 22.39
CA SER A 140 10.34 2.57 21.35
C SER A 140 10.91 2.28 19.96
N PHE A 141 12.23 2.11 19.83
CA PHE A 141 12.92 1.93 18.57
C PHE A 141 13.31 0.48 18.31
N PHE A 142 13.18 0.07 17.06
CA PHE A 142 13.65 -1.25 16.62
C PHE A 142 14.09 -1.22 15.16
N ASP A 143 14.99 -2.13 14.84
CA ASP A 143 15.51 -2.34 13.50
C ASP A 143 15.00 -3.65 12.93
N LEU A 144 14.57 -3.60 11.68
CA LEU A 144 14.28 -4.76 10.84
C LEU A 144 15.33 -4.80 9.72
N ARG A 145 16.22 -5.78 9.79
CA ARG A 145 17.31 -5.95 8.83
C ARG A 145 16.91 -6.97 7.77
N THR A 146 16.99 -6.57 6.50
CA THR A 146 16.87 -7.47 5.35
C THR A 146 18.21 -7.66 4.65
N SER A 147 18.26 -8.56 3.67
CA SER A 147 19.38 -8.74 2.75
C SER A 147 19.82 -7.45 2.03
N ARG A 148 18.87 -6.53 1.81
CA ARG A 148 19.09 -5.31 0.99
C ARG A 148 19.29 -4.05 1.81
N ARG A 149 18.68 -3.96 3.00
CA ARG A 149 18.74 -2.76 3.84
C ARG A 149 18.27 -3.02 5.27
N THR A 150 18.63 -2.12 6.17
CA THR A 150 17.98 -1.99 7.48
C THR A 150 16.85 -0.96 7.42
N TYR A 151 15.71 -1.31 8.00
CA TYR A 151 14.60 -0.42 8.27
C TYR A 151 14.65 -0.03 9.74
N ASN A 152 14.63 1.27 10.03
CA ASN A 152 14.52 1.75 11.41
C ASN A 152 13.07 2.17 11.65
N PHE A 153 12.50 1.71 12.75
CA PHE A 153 11.14 2.00 13.18
C PHE A 153 11.13 2.67 14.56
N CYS A 154 10.15 3.55 14.79
CA CYS A 154 9.73 3.98 16.13
C CYS A 154 8.24 3.66 16.30
N ALA A 155 7.89 2.95 17.37
CA ALA A 155 6.51 2.74 17.80
C ALA A 155 6.03 3.89 18.70
N SER A 156 4.78 3.82 19.20
CA SER A 156 4.24 4.82 20.13
C SER A 156 4.97 4.85 21.47
N ASP A 157 5.43 3.69 21.92
CA ASP A 157 6.07 3.46 23.21
C ASP A 157 6.86 2.14 23.19
N ALA A 158 7.55 1.87 24.30
CA ALA A 158 8.40 0.70 24.47
C ALA A 158 7.62 -0.63 24.41
N ASN A 159 6.37 -0.66 24.89
CA ASN A 159 5.57 -1.88 24.90
C ASN A 159 5.10 -2.22 23.48
N ALA A 160 4.61 -1.22 22.75
CA ALA A 160 4.26 -1.37 21.35
C ALA A 160 5.47 -1.81 20.50
N ALA A 161 6.66 -1.24 20.74
CA ALA A 161 7.87 -1.67 20.05
C ALA A 161 8.19 -3.14 20.32
N GLN A 162 8.10 -3.57 21.58
CA GLN A 162 8.33 -4.96 21.96
C GLN A 162 7.32 -5.92 21.30
N GLU A 163 6.05 -5.56 21.26
CA GLU A 163 5.01 -6.35 20.59
C GLU A 163 5.32 -6.51 19.09
N TRP A 164 5.68 -5.42 18.41
CA TRP A 164 6.09 -5.48 17.00
C TRP A 164 7.29 -6.40 16.79
N ILE A 165 8.32 -6.32 17.65
CA ILE A 165 9.51 -7.18 17.56
C ILE A 165 9.11 -8.65 17.68
N GLU A 166 8.33 -9.01 18.70
CA GLU A 166 7.92 -10.40 18.96
C GLU A 166 7.08 -10.97 17.83
N LYS A 167 6.08 -10.21 17.35
CA LYS A 167 5.19 -10.65 16.27
C LYS A 167 5.94 -10.82 14.96
N LEU A 168 6.88 -9.93 14.65
CA LEU A 168 7.69 -10.05 13.45
C LEU A 168 8.65 -11.23 13.55
N GLN A 169 9.34 -11.41 14.68
CA GLN A 169 10.24 -12.54 14.90
C GLN A 169 9.52 -13.90 14.81
N ALA A 170 8.28 -13.99 15.30
CA ALA A 170 7.46 -15.19 15.20
C ALA A 170 7.14 -15.59 13.74
N CYS A 171 7.24 -14.66 12.79
CA CYS A 171 7.01 -14.92 11.37
C CYS A 171 8.29 -15.28 10.59
N LEU A 172 9.46 -15.31 11.25
CA LEU A 172 10.75 -15.64 10.64
C LEU A 172 11.20 -17.09 10.88
N GLN A 173 10.39 -17.86 11.61
CA GLN A 173 10.68 -19.26 11.97
C GLN A 173 10.18 -20.24 10.91
#